data_AF-A0A8B5WLK4-F1
#
_entry.id   AF-A0A8B5WLK4-F1
#
_cell.length_a   1.000
_cell.length_b   1.000
_cell.length_c   1.000
_cell.angle_alpha   90.00
_cell.angle_beta   90.00
_cell.angle_gamma   90.00
#
_symmetry.space_group_name_H-M   'P 1'
#
loop_
_entity.id
_entity.type
_entity.pdbx_description
1 polymer ?
#
loop_
_entity_poly.entity_id
_entity_poly.type
_entity_poly.pdbx_seq_one_letter_code
_entity_poly.pdbx_strand_id
1 'polypeptide(L)'
;MLQARNKARMPPHWWLLRNPFLFIGLVSAAARGLMAVLDGASATSWFSLLDWIWQYLGFAYILSANTLAGLMPGLPALIALLLSLAVGLLIYLLLDYIWRRLLSLDS
;
A
#
# COMPACT_ATOMS: atom_id res chain seq x y z
N MET A 1 1.51 -7.36 -33.18
CA MET A 1 1.84 -5.91 -33.15
C MET A 1 0.64 -4.98 -32.85
N LEU A 2 -0.60 -5.49 -32.65
CA LEU A 2 -1.77 -4.66 -32.30
C LEU A 2 -1.85 -4.27 -30.81
N GLN A 3 -1.15 -4.98 -29.91
CA GLN A 3 -1.17 -4.68 -28.46
C GLN A 3 -0.36 -3.44 -28.05
N ALA A 4 0.65 -3.05 -28.84
CA ALA A 4 1.49 -1.88 -28.50
C ALA A 4 0.79 -0.54 -28.79
N ARG A 5 -0.13 -0.53 -29.76
CA ARG A 5 -0.78 0.71 -30.26
C ARG A 5 -1.97 1.16 -29.40
N ASN A 6 -2.47 0.30 -28.51
CA ASN A 6 -3.63 0.58 -27.66
C ASN A 6 -3.29 1.07 -26.23
N LYS A 7 -2.01 1.07 -25.83
CA LYS A 7 -1.59 1.59 -24.51
C LYS A 7 -1.88 3.08 -24.33
N ALA A 8 -1.89 3.85 -25.41
CA ALA A 8 -2.05 5.32 -25.37
C ALA A 8 -3.51 5.79 -25.16
N ARG A 9 -4.50 4.90 -25.24
CA ARG A 9 -5.93 5.22 -25.06
C ARG A 9 -6.61 4.37 -23.98
N MET A 10 -5.84 3.83 -23.04
CA MET A 10 -6.43 3.15 -21.90
C MET A 10 -6.84 4.19 -20.86
N PRO A 11 -8.13 4.25 -20.47
CA PRO A 11 -8.58 5.19 -19.45
C PRO A 11 -7.88 4.90 -18.11
N PRO A 12 -7.66 5.90 -17.25
CA PRO A 12 -6.82 5.76 -16.06
C PRO A 12 -7.27 4.66 -15.08
N HIS A 13 -8.57 4.32 -15.06
CA HIS A 13 -9.10 3.22 -14.23
C HIS A 13 -8.61 1.83 -14.66
N TRP A 14 -8.16 1.65 -15.91
CA TRP A 14 -7.56 0.38 -16.37
C TRP A 14 -6.24 0.08 -15.67
N TRP A 15 -5.51 1.12 -15.24
CA TRP A 15 -4.32 0.96 -14.43
C TRP A 15 -4.66 0.40 -13.05
N LEU A 16 -5.78 0.83 -12.46
CA LEU A 16 -6.29 0.31 -11.19
C LEU A 16 -6.64 -1.17 -11.27
N LEU A 17 -7.34 -1.59 -12.34
CA LEU A 17 -7.69 -2.99 -12.58
C LEU A 17 -6.46 -3.88 -12.77
N ARG A 18 -5.41 -3.33 -13.37
CA ARG A 18 -4.16 -4.04 -13.60
C ARG A 18 -3.32 -4.16 -12.33
N ASN A 19 -3.43 -3.17 -11.43
CA ASN A 19 -2.57 -3.03 -10.27
C ASN A 19 -3.34 -2.80 -8.95
N PRO A 20 -4.31 -3.67 -8.60
CA PRO A 20 -5.21 -3.41 -7.48
C PRO A 20 -4.48 -3.41 -6.13
N PHE A 21 -3.51 -4.31 -5.94
CA PHE A 21 -2.79 -4.45 -4.67
C PHE A 21 -1.82 -3.29 -4.44
N LEU A 22 -1.16 -2.83 -5.50
CA LEU A 22 -0.31 -1.65 -5.41
C LEU A 22 -1.12 -0.39 -5.09
N PHE A 23 -2.31 -0.25 -5.67
CA PHE A 23 -3.20 0.86 -5.36
C PHE A 23 -3.63 0.83 -3.88
N ILE A 24 -4.03 -0.33 -3.36
CA ILE A 24 -4.36 -0.55 -1.94
C ILE A 24 -3.18 -0.17 -1.02
N GLY A 25 -1.98 -0.60 -1.38
CA GLY A 25 -0.74 -0.23 -0.66
C GLY A 25 -0.51 1.27 -0.63
N LEU A 26 -0.59 1.96 -1.78
CA LEU A 26 -0.40 3.40 -1.82
C LEU A 26 -1.45 4.18 -1.01
N VAL A 27 -2.72 3.79 -1.09
CA VAL A 27 -3.81 4.44 -0.35
C VAL A 27 -3.61 4.28 1.16
N SER A 28 -3.28 3.08 1.63
CA SER A 28 -3.03 2.83 3.06
C SER A 28 -1.77 3.52 3.56
N ALA A 29 -0.68 3.53 2.78
CA ALA A 29 0.53 4.28 3.11
C ALA A 29 0.26 5.79 3.22
N ALA A 30 -0.51 6.35 2.28
CA ALA A 30 -0.93 7.74 2.32
C ALA A 30 -1.80 8.03 3.55
N ALA A 31 -2.74 7.14 3.90
CA ALA A 31 -3.54 7.29 5.10
C ALA A 31 -2.68 7.31 6.37
N ARG A 32 -1.66 6.44 6.45
CA ARG A 32 -0.72 6.43 7.58
C ARG A 32 0.16 7.67 7.64
N GLY A 33 0.66 8.13 6.50
CA GLY A 33 1.43 9.37 6.41
C GLY A 33 0.61 10.58 6.85
N LEU A 34 -0.63 10.68 6.39
CA LEU A 34 -1.56 11.73 6.81
C LEU A 34 -1.84 11.67 8.31
N MET A 35 -2.09 10.49 8.88
CA MET A 35 -2.26 10.33 10.32
C MET A 35 -1.00 10.74 11.12
N ALA A 36 0.19 10.45 10.62
CA ALA A 36 1.45 10.85 11.28
C ALA A 36 1.72 12.36 11.21
N VAL A 37 1.16 13.06 10.21
CA VAL A 37 1.28 14.53 10.07
C VAL A 37 0.20 15.27 10.84
N LEU A 38 -0.99 14.68 10.98
CA LEU A 38 -2.15 15.24 11.69
C LEU A 38 -2.07 15.07 13.22
N ASP A 39 -0.87 14.80 13.75
CA ASP A 39 -0.60 14.44 15.14
C ASP A 39 -1.22 15.49 16.09
N GLY A 40 -2.34 15.13 16.74
CA GLY A 40 -3.10 15.98 17.67
C GLY A 40 -4.55 16.33 17.28
N ALA A 41 -5.00 16.09 16.04
CA ALA A 41 -6.40 16.30 15.64
C ALA A 41 -7.27 15.06 15.91
N SER A 42 -7.20 14.51 17.13
CA SER A 42 -7.74 13.21 17.54
C SER A 42 -9.28 13.13 17.62
N ALA A 43 -10.00 14.15 17.17
CA ALA A 43 -11.45 14.28 17.39
C ALA A 43 -12.26 14.64 16.13
N THR A 44 -11.77 14.30 14.94
CA THR A 44 -12.52 14.51 13.69
C THR A 44 -12.81 13.18 13.00
N SER A 45 -14.00 13.05 12.39
CA SER A 45 -14.43 11.87 11.62
C SER A 45 -13.42 11.42 10.55
N TRP A 46 -12.61 12.35 10.05
CA TRP A 46 -11.51 12.09 9.13
C TRP A 46 -10.40 11.22 9.72
N PHE A 47 -10.03 11.41 10.98
CA PHE A 47 -9.00 10.59 11.62
C PHE A 47 -9.47 9.13 11.73
N SER A 48 -10.72 8.91 12.17
CA SER A 48 -11.32 7.58 12.22
C SER A 48 -11.34 6.93 10.84
N LEU A 49 -11.73 7.67 9.79
CA LEU A 49 -11.72 7.14 8.42
C LEU A 49 -10.32 6.73 7.96
N LEU A 50 -9.29 7.53 8.24
CA LEU A 50 -7.91 7.21 7.87
C LEU A 50 -7.39 5.99 8.65
N ASP A 51 -7.77 5.85 9.92
CA ASP A 51 -7.40 4.69 10.72
C ASP A 51 -8.11 3.42 10.23
N TRP A 52 -9.40 3.51 9.87
CA TRP A 52 -10.11 2.43 9.20
C TRP A 52 -9.43 2.04 7.88
N ILE A 53 -9.05 3.01 7.05
CA ILE A 53 -8.31 2.72 5.81
C ILE A 53 -7.00 1.99 6.13
N TRP A 54 -6.25 2.44 7.14
CA TRP A 54 -4.99 1.81 7.53
C TRP A 54 -5.16 0.38 8.07
N GLN A 55 -6.10 0.15 8.98
CA GLN A 55 -6.31 -1.17 9.58
C GLN A 55 -6.72 -2.23 8.55
N TYR A 56 -7.57 -1.85 7.59
CA TYR A 56 -8.12 -2.81 6.62
C TYR A 56 -7.27 -2.94 5.36
N LEU A 57 -6.72 -1.83 4.85
CA LEU A 57 -5.95 -1.84 3.61
C LEU A 57 -4.45 -1.95 3.85
N GLY A 58 -3.95 -1.55 5.02
CA GLY A 58 -2.52 -1.51 5.37
C GLY A 58 -1.95 -2.80 5.95
N PHE A 59 -2.63 -3.94 5.79
CA PHE A 59 -2.24 -5.23 6.37
C PHE A 59 -0.75 -5.56 6.17
N ALA A 60 -0.20 -5.41 4.95
CA ALA A 60 1.20 -5.76 4.69
C ALA A 60 2.18 -4.83 5.43
N TYR A 61 1.79 -3.57 5.67
CA TYR A 61 2.57 -2.63 6.47
C TYR A 61 2.50 -2.92 7.97
N ILE A 62 1.35 -3.36 8.46
CA ILE A 62 1.19 -3.77 9.87
C ILE A 62 2.02 -5.02 10.14
N LEU A 63 1.97 -6.00 9.23
CA LEU A 63 2.76 -7.22 9.31
C LEU A 63 4.27 -6.91 9.29
N SER A 64 4.72 -6.05 8.39
CA SER A 64 6.13 -5.66 8.31
C SER A 64 6.57 -4.88 9.55
N ALA A 65 5.74 -3.96 10.07
CA ALA A 65 6.01 -3.22 11.29
C ALA A 65 6.18 -4.15 12.51
N ASN A 66 5.27 -5.12 12.69
CA ASN A 66 5.34 -6.10 13.78
C ASN A 66 6.60 -6.98 13.67
N THR A 67 6.95 -7.39 12.45
CA THR A 67 8.15 -8.20 12.20
C THR A 67 9.42 -7.40 12.50
N LEU A 68 9.48 -6.14 12.07
CA LEU A 68 10.60 -5.24 12.36
C LEU A 68 10.75 -4.97 13.86
N ALA A 69 9.64 -4.78 14.59
CA ALA A 69 9.65 -4.59 16.04
C ALA A 69 10.21 -5.82 16.78
N GLY A 70 9.91 -7.03 16.29
CA GLY A 70 10.46 -8.27 16.85
C GLY A 70 11.94 -8.49 16.52
N LEU A 71 12.39 -8.10 15.33
CA LEU A 71 13.78 -8.29 14.88
C LEU A 71 14.74 -7.22 15.43
N MET A 72 14.26 -5.99 15.56
CA MET A 72 15.09 -4.85 15.95
C MET A 72 14.38 -4.03 17.04
N PRO A 73 14.30 -4.57 18.26
CA PRO A 73 13.74 -3.84 19.40
C PRO A 73 14.64 -2.63 19.71
N GLY A 74 14.06 -1.43 19.70
CA GLY A 74 14.78 -0.18 19.96
C GLY A 74 15.05 0.68 18.72
N LEU A 75 14.53 0.29 17.54
CA LEU A 75 14.58 1.17 16.38
C LEU A 75 13.78 2.46 16.63
N PRO A 76 14.28 3.65 16.25
CA PRO A 76 13.52 4.88 16.33
C PRO A 76 12.20 4.79 15.57
N ALA A 77 11.12 5.32 16.14
CA ALA A 77 9.77 5.16 15.61
C ALA A 77 9.63 5.58 14.14
N LEU A 78 10.29 6.68 13.74
CA LEU A 78 10.28 7.16 12.35
C LEU A 78 10.98 6.17 11.39
N ILE A 79 12.13 5.62 11.80
CA ILE A 79 12.88 4.67 10.99
C ILE A 79 12.10 3.35 10.88
N ALA A 80 11.51 2.89 11.99
CA ALA A 80 10.66 1.71 12.00
C ALA A 80 9.46 1.88 11.06
N LEU A 81 8.82 3.06 11.08
CA LEU A 81 7.72 3.39 10.19
C LEU A 81 8.16 3.37 8.72
N LEU A 82 9.27 4.04 8.38
CA LEU A 82 9.77 4.08 6.99
C LEU A 82 10.18 2.69 6.48
N LEU A 83 10.84 1.87 7.30
CA LEU A 83 11.17 0.50 6.94
C LEU A 83 9.92 -0.37 6.79
N SER A 84 8.94 -0.24 7.68
CA SER A 84 7.69 -1.00 7.56
C SER A 84 6.94 -0.63 6.27
N LEU A 85 6.92 0.66 5.90
CA LEU A 85 6.38 1.12 4.63
C LEU A 85 7.19 0.60 3.44
N ALA A 86 8.52 0.60 3.50
CA ALA A 86 9.34 0.07 2.40
C ALA A 86 9.09 -1.43 2.19
N VAL A 87 9.16 -2.23 3.26
CA VAL A 87 8.97 -3.67 3.22
C VAL A 87 7.53 -4.03 2.82
N GLY A 88 6.53 -3.36 3.39
CA GLY A 88 5.13 -3.61 3.04
C GLY A 88 4.81 -3.24 1.59
N LEU A 89 5.44 -2.19 1.03
CA LEU A 89 5.27 -1.81 -0.36
C LEU A 89 5.85 -2.89 -1.30
N LEU A 90 6.98 -3.48 -0.94
CA LEU A 90 7.54 -4.62 -1.67
C LEU A 90 6.59 -5.82 -1.67
N ILE A 91 5.91 -6.07 -0.55
CA ILE A 91 4.88 -7.14 -0.47
C ILE A 91 3.71 -6.82 -1.41
N TYR A 92 3.19 -5.59 -1.41
CA TYR A 92 2.14 -5.19 -2.36
C TYR A 92 2.59 -5.28 -3.82
N LEU A 93 3.83 -4.92 -4.13
CA LEU A 93 4.42 -5.07 -5.47
C LEU A 93 4.49 -6.55 -5.89
N LEU A 94 4.87 -7.44 -4.98
CA LEU A 94 4.90 -8.88 -5.23
C LEU A 94 3.49 -9.45 -5.44
N LEU A 95 2.52 -9.05 -4.62
CA LEU A 95 1.12 -9.44 -4.80
C LEU A 95 0.58 -8.95 -6.15
N ASP A 96 0.90 -7.73 -6.53
CA ASP A 96 0.52 -7.15 -7.83
C ASP A 96 1.19 -7.90 -9.00
N TYR A 97 2.46 -8.27 -8.85
CA TYR A 97 3.18 -9.08 -9.82
C TYR A 97 2.53 -10.46 -10.01
N ILE A 98 2.20 -11.14 -8.91
CA ILE A 98 1.52 -12.45 -8.93
C ILE A 98 0.13 -12.30 -9.58
N TRP A 99 -0.62 -11.26 -9.22
CA TRP A 99 -1.93 -10.98 -9.80
C TRP A 99 -1.88 -10.83 -11.32
N ARG A 100 -0.95 -9.99 -11.83
CA ARG A 100 -0.76 -9.81 -13.27
C ARG A 100 -0.35 -11.11 -13.96
N ARG A 101 0.45 -11.95 -13.28
CA ARG A 101 0.88 -13.24 -13.81
C ARG A 101 -0.29 -14.23 -13.91
N LEU A 102 -1.15 -14.28 -12.90
CA LEU A 102 -2.37 -15.08 -12.91
C LEU A 102 -3.30 -14.66 -14.06
N LEU A 103 -3.58 -13.36 -14.19
CA LEU A 103 -4.39 -12.84 -15.29
C LEU A 103 -3.79 -13.11 -16.69
N SER A 104 -2.47 -13.28 -16.80
CA SER A 104 -1.80 -13.62 -18.06
C SER A 104 -1.76 -15.13 -18.37
N LEU A 105 -2.01 -15.99 -17.37
CA LEU A 105 -2.11 -17.44 -17.57
C LEU A 105 -3.51 -17.84 -18.06
N ASP A 106 -4.51 -17.00 -17.80
CA ASP A 106 -5.90 -17.19 -18.24
C ASP A 106 -6.19 -16.57 -19.64
N SER A 107 -5.18 -15.97 -20.30
CA SER A 107 -5.31 -15.30 -21.61
C SER A 107 -4.54 -16.00 -22.72
#